data_AF-A0A3D1M3C8-F1
#
_entry.id   AF-A0A3D1M3C8-F1
#
_cell.length_a   1.000
_cell.length_b   1.000
_cell.length_c   1.000
_cell.angle_alpha   90.00
_cell.angle_beta   90.00
_cell.angle_gamma   90.00
#
_symmetry.space_group_name_H-M   'P 1'
#
loop_
_entity.id
_entity.type
_entity.pdbx_description
1 polymer ?
#
loop_
_entity_poly.entity_id
_entity_poly.type
_entity_poly.pdbx_seq_one_letter_code
_entity_poly.pdbx_strand_id
1 'polypeptide(L)' 'MVEQQLQILRPETLIQEFKNIGVTHIVTIPDSETNYLYELMEKEDWLEVVPVSREGESMAVALGL' A
#
# COMPACT_ATOMS: atom_id res chain seq x y z
N MET A 1 17.40 13.18 -22.91
CA MET A 1 16.91 12.54 -21.67
C MET A 1 15.48 13.02 -21.51
N VAL A 2 14.61 12.38 -22.29
CA VAL A 2 13.62 11.37 -21.85
C VAL A 2 12.46 12.09 -21.19
N GLU A 3 11.35 12.08 -21.91
CA GLU A 3 10.02 12.43 -21.48
C GLU A 3 9.76 11.79 -20.11
N GLN A 4 9.98 12.52 -19.02
CA GLN A 4 9.24 12.29 -17.79
C GLN A 4 7.82 12.77 -18.06
N GLN A 5 7.14 12.06 -18.95
CA GLN A 5 5.70 12.06 -19.10
C GLN A 5 5.15 11.93 -17.70
N LEU A 6 4.33 12.90 -17.29
CA LEU A 6 3.57 12.92 -16.04
C LEU A 6 3.11 11.48 -15.72
N GLN A 7 3.89 10.75 -14.93
CA GLN A 7 3.49 9.45 -14.43
C GLN A 7 2.41 9.79 -13.42
N ILE A 8 1.17 9.77 -13.88
CA ILE A 8 0.00 9.85 -13.01
C ILE A 8 0.14 8.65 -12.08
N LEU A 9 0.58 8.89 -10.85
CA LEU A 9 0.66 7.88 -9.80
C LEU A 9 -0.78 7.47 -9.49
N ARG A 10 -1.17 6.31 -10.01
CA ARG A 10 -2.50 5.74 -9.85
C ARG A 10 -2.44 4.64 -8.79
N PRO A 11 -3.31 4.65 -7.78
CA PRO A 11 -3.38 3.60 -6.77
C PRO A 11 -3.44 2.18 -7.36
N GLU A 12 -4.14 2.00 -8.48
CA GLU A 12 -4.24 0.71 -9.16
C GLU A 12 -2.89 0.20 -9.68
N THR A 13 -2.04 1.10 -10.19
CA THR A 13 -0.67 0.73 -10.60
C THR A 13 0.15 0.31 -9.39
N LEU A 14 -0.03 0.96 -8.24
CA LEU A 14 0.68 0.61 -7.00
C LEU A 14 0.31 -0.81 -6.53
N ILE A 15 -0.99 -1.16 -6.54
CA ILE A 15 -1.48 -2.51 -6.20
C ILE A 15 -0.86 -3.57 -7.12
N GLN A 16 -0.82 -3.29 -8.42
CA GLN A 16 -0.21 -4.21 -9.38
C GLN A 16 1.27 -4.41 -9.11
N GLU A 17 2.01 -3.34 -8.79
CA GLU A 17 3.44 -3.46 -8.46
C GLU A 17 3.67 -4.21 -7.15
N PHE A 18 2.84 -4.01 -6.12
CA PHE A 18 2.89 -4.82 -4.90
C PHE A 18 2.78 -6.32 -5.19
N LYS A 19 1.85 -6.70 -6.07
CA LYS A 19 1.70 -8.09 -6.52
C LYS A 19 2.94 -8.59 -7.26
N ASN A 20 3.48 -7.77 -8.17
CA ASN A 20 4.63 -8.13 -9.00
C ASN A 20 5.89 -8.41 -8.16
N ILE A 21 6.08 -7.67 -7.06
CA ILE A 21 7.24 -7.83 -6.17
C ILE A 21 6.99 -8.80 -5.01
N GLY A 22 5.80 -9.41 -4.94
CA GLY A 22 5.46 -10.41 -3.94
C GLY A 22 5.20 -9.85 -2.53
N VAL A 23 4.74 -8.60 -2.43
CA VAL A 23 4.24 -8.08 -1.15
C VAL A 23 2.97 -8.84 -0.77
N THR A 24 2.90 -9.29 0.47
CA THR A 24 1.75 -10.02 1.02
C THR A 24 1.06 -9.29 2.17
N HIS A 25 1.77 -8.38 2.84
CA HIS A 25 1.25 -7.60 3.97
C HIS A 25 1.56 -6.12 3.77
N ILE A 26 0.59 -5.26 4.03
CA ILE A 26 0.76 -3.80 4.10
C ILE A 26 0.38 -3.33 5.49
N VAL A 27 1.35 -2.77 6.21
CA VAL A 27 1.11 -2.12 7.50
C VAL A 27 0.84 -0.64 7.26
N THR A 28 -0.33 -0.16 7.66
CA THR A 28 -0.75 1.23 7.37
C THR A 28 -1.60 1.84 8.47
N ILE A 29 -1.61 3.17 8.57
CA ILE A 29 -2.62 3.89 9.35
C ILE A 29 -3.78 4.24 8.42
N PRO A 30 -5.03 3.95 8.81
CA PRO A 30 -6.18 4.44 8.07
C PRO A 30 -6.20 5.98 8.02
N ASP A 31 -6.22 6.53 6.82
CA ASP A 31 -6.21 7.97 6.58
C ASP A 31 -7.19 8.35 5.46
N SER A 32 -7.73 9.57 5.56
CA SER A 32 -8.72 10.10 4.62
C SER A 32 -8.15 10.46 3.25
N GLU A 33 -6.89 10.91 3.17
CA GLU A 33 -6.28 11.31 1.90
C GLU A 33 -5.90 10.10 1.04
N THR A 34 -5.54 8.98 1.70
CA THR A 34 -5.16 7.71 1.06
C THR A 34 -6.27 6.66 1.04
N ASN A 35 -7.50 7.02 1.42
CA ASN A 35 -8.62 6.09 1.57
C ASN A 35 -8.92 5.25 0.31
N TYR A 36 -8.80 5.85 -0.88
CA TYR A 36 -9.04 5.10 -2.12
C TYR A 36 -8.03 3.95 -2.32
N LEU A 37 -6.75 4.17 -2.00
CA LEU A 37 -5.75 3.10 -2.03
C LEU A 37 -6.06 2.03 -0.98
N TYR A 38 -6.46 2.45 0.23
CA TYR A 38 -6.87 1.53 1.30
C TYR A 38 -8.00 0.60 0.85
N GLU A 39 -9.07 1.16 0.28
CA GLU A 39 -10.21 0.38 -0.23
C GLU A 39 -9.85 -0.55 -1.39
N LEU A 40 -8.84 -0.20 -2.20
CA LEU A 40 -8.34 -1.10 -3.24
C LEU A 40 -7.56 -2.26 -2.63
N MET A 41 -6.68 -1.99 -1.66
CA MET A 41 -5.91 -3.05 -0.99
C MET A 41 -6.82 -4.07 -0.29
N GLU A 42 -7.86 -3.62 0.41
CA GLU A 42 -8.83 -4.47 1.12
C GLU A 42 -9.65 -5.40 0.19
N LYS A 43 -9.69 -5.12 -1.12
CA LYS A 43 -10.41 -5.96 -2.10
C LYS A 43 -9.57 -7.10 -2.66
N GLU A 44 -8.26 -7.08 -2.44
CA GLU A 44 -7.34 -8.07 -2.97
C GLU A 44 -7.29 -9.30 -2.05
N ASP A 45 -7.53 -10.49 -2.60
CA ASP A 45 -7.50 -11.76 -1.85
C ASP A 45 -6.09 -12.24 -1.48
N TRP A 46 -5.07 -11.65 -2.09
CA TRP A 46 -3.66 -11.99 -1.92
C TRP A 46 -2.89 -11.01 -1.01
N LEU A 47 -3.54 -9.93 -0.55
CA LEU A 47 -2.91 -8.85 0.20
C LEU A 47 -3.60 -8.68 1.56
N GLU A 48 -2.85 -8.83 2.65
CA GLU A 48 -3.36 -8.57 4.00
C GLU A 48 -3.06 -7.13 4.42
N VAL A 49 -4.11 -6.36 4.71
CA VAL A 49 -3.99 -5.01 5.24
C VAL A 49 -3.96 -5.07 6.77
N VAL A 50 -2.88 -4.60 7.37
CA VAL A 50 -2.65 -4.60 8.82
C VAL A 50 -2.75 -3.16 9.33
N PRO A 51 -3.92 -2.72 9.82
CA PRO A 51 -4.08 -1.36 10.33
C PRO A 51 -3.39 -1.17 11.67
N VAL A 52 -2.69 -0.05 11.85
CA VAL A 52 -2.10 0.36 13.14
C VAL A 52 -2.72 1.66 13.65
N SER A 53 -2.70 1.86 14.96
CA SER A 53 -3.31 3.03 15.60
C SER A 53 -2.36 4.24 15.63
N ARG A 54 -1.05 3.99 15.59
CA ARG A 54 0.00 5.02 15.59
C ARG A 54 1.07 4.71 14.56
N GLU A 55 1.60 5.74 13.92
CA GLU A 55 2.63 5.59 12.88
C GLU A 55 3.88 4.92 13.43
N GLY A 56 4.24 5.24 14.67
CA GLY A 56 5.40 4.65 15.36
C GLY A 56 5.30 3.14 15.60
N GLU A 57 4.11 2.54 15.52
CA GLU A 57 3.92 1.08 15.67
C GLU A 57 4.23 0.33 14.37
N SER A 58 4.12 1.00 13.22
CA SER A 58 4.14 0.36 11.89
C SER A 58 5.41 -0.45 11.63
N MET A 59 6.59 0.10 11.89
CA MET A 59 7.87 -0.57 11.66
C MET A 59 8.05 -1.82 12.53
N ALA A 60 7.62 -1.78 13.80
CA ALA A 60 7.76 -2.92 14.70
C ALA A 60 6.81 -4.06 14.30
N VAL A 61 5.58 -3.73 13.88
CA VAL A 61 4.62 -4.70 13.34
C VAL A 61 5.15 -5.31 12.04
N ALA A 62 5.61 -4.48 11.10
CA ALA A 62 6.15 -4.95 9.82
C ALA A 62 7.38 -5.86 9.98
N LEU A 63 8.23 -5.61 10.98
CA LEU A 63 9.40 -6.46 11.26
C LEU A 63 9.01 -7.86 11.80
N GLY A 64 7.83 -7.99 12.41
CA GLY A 64 7.35 -9.26 12.99
C GLY A 64 6.64 -10.18 12.00
N LEU A 65 6.35 -9.70 10.79
CA LEU A 65 5.69 -10.41 9.69
C LEU A 65 6.73 -10.97 8.72
#